data_AF-A0A392NZZ6-F1
#
_entry.id   AF-A0A392NZZ6-F1
#
_cell.length_a   1.000
_cell.length_b   1.000
_cell.length_c   1.000
_cell.angle_alpha   90.00
_cell.angle_beta   90.00
_cell.angle_gamma   90.00
#
_symmetry.space_group_name_H-M   'P 1'
#
loop_
_entity.id
_entity.type
_entity.pdbx_description
1 polymer ?
#
loop_
_entity_poly.entity_id
_entity_poly.type
_entity_poly.pdbx_seq_one_letter_code
_entity_poly.pdbx_strand_id
1 'polypeptide(L)'
;DVVEYCGGLPLALEVIGSFLFGRSVAEYKSVLEKLKIIPNDMIMRKLRTNFNDLDDYGEKPIFLSVATLFIGMDKDDVIHTLNDSRFLDIGITFLEEKSLVTIDSKNRIVMHTLLQALGREIIRQQSGDMTQVC
;
A
#
# COMPACT_ATOMS: atom_id res chain seq x y z
N ASP A 1 -18.90 6.33 6.16
CA ASP A 1 -18.90 5.02 6.90
C ASP A 1 -17.50 4.40 6.99
N VAL A 2 -17.35 3.18 7.54
CA VAL A 2 -16.05 2.47 7.65
C VAL A 2 -15.31 2.35 6.31
N VAL A 3 -16.06 2.18 5.21
CA VAL A 3 -15.50 2.12 3.85
C VAL A 3 -14.80 3.41 3.45
N GLU A 4 -15.42 4.55 3.74
CA GLU A 4 -14.87 5.88 3.50
C GLU A 4 -13.62 6.13 4.36
N TYR A 5 -13.65 5.70 5.62
CA TYR A 5 -12.48 5.76 6.51
C TYR A 5 -11.29 4.93 5.98
N CYS A 6 -11.57 3.77 5.39
CA CYS A 6 -10.55 2.91 4.79
C CYS A 6 -10.13 3.36 3.38
N GLY A 7 -10.75 4.41 2.81
CA GLY A 7 -10.51 4.88 1.45
C GLY A 7 -10.76 3.82 0.38
N GLY A 8 -11.60 2.83 0.67
CA GLY A 8 -11.86 1.69 -0.22
C GLY A 8 -10.71 0.68 -0.34
N LEU A 9 -9.62 0.81 0.43
CA LEU A 9 -8.52 -0.14 0.42
C LEU A 9 -8.95 -1.47 1.09
N PRO A 10 -8.99 -2.61 0.36
CA PRO A 10 -9.47 -3.89 0.92
C PRO A 10 -8.73 -4.33 2.18
N LEU A 11 -7.41 -4.12 2.22
CA LEU A 11 -6.59 -4.46 3.38
C LEU A 11 -6.88 -3.59 4.61
N ALA A 12 -7.18 -2.30 4.40
CA ALA A 12 -7.63 -1.43 5.48
C ALA A 12 -8.99 -1.88 6.03
N LEU A 13 -9.90 -2.29 5.13
CA LEU A 13 -11.19 -2.86 5.49
C LEU A 13 -11.06 -4.15 6.31
N GLU A 14 -10.14 -5.05 5.95
CA GLU A 14 -9.88 -6.28 6.69
C GLU A 14 -9.42 -5.98 8.13
N VAL A 15 -8.50 -5.03 8.31
CA VAL A 15 -7.97 -4.64 9.62
C VAL A 15 -9.06 -4.04 10.50
N ILE A 16 -9.81 -3.08 9.97
CA ILE A 16 -10.87 -2.43 10.72
C ILE A 16 -12.03 -3.39 10.96
N GLY A 17 -12.42 -4.20 9.97
CA GLY A 17 -13.45 -5.22 10.10
C GLY A 17 -13.13 -6.23 11.19
N SER A 18 -11.91 -6.74 11.22
CA SER A 18 -11.44 -7.68 12.26
C SER A 18 -11.43 -7.03 13.65
N PHE A 19 -11.04 -5.77 13.75
CA PHE A 19 -11.01 -5.04 15.02
C PHE A 19 -12.41 -4.75 15.60
N LEU A 20 -13.39 -4.60 14.70
CA LEU A 20 -14.78 -4.30 15.05
C LEU A 20 -15.66 -5.56 15.18
N PHE A 21 -15.16 -6.72 14.73
CA PHE A 21 -15.92 -7.98 14.77
C PHE A 21 -16.36 -8.33 16.19
N GLY A 22 -17.64 -8.71 16.35
CA GLY A 22 -18.23 -9.10 17.64
C GLY A 22 -18.60 -7.94 18.58
N ARG A 23 -18.38 -6.69 18.19
CA ARG A 23 -18.77 -5.50 18.99
C ARG A 23 -20.21 -5.08 18.72
N SER A 24 -20.84 -4.43 19.69
CA SER A 24 -22.17 -3.83 19.51
C SER A 24 -22.13 -2.59 18.62
N VAL A 25 -23.32 -2.18 18.13
CA VAL A 25 -23.51 -0.96 17.32
C VAL A 25 -22.97 0.30 18.00
N ALA A 26 -23.18 0.42 19.31
CA ALA A 26 -22.73 1.59 20.07
C ALA A 26 -21.20 1.61 20.22
N GLU A 27 -20.59 0.44 20.48
CA GLU A 27 -19.15 0.31 20.66
C GLU A 27 -18.38 0.60 19.37
N TYR A 28 -18.83 0.09 18.21
CA TYR A 28 -18.10 0.34 16.95
C TYR A 28 -18.11 1.83 16.59
N LYS A 29 -19.21 2.56 16.84
CA LYS A 29 -19.29 4.00 16.56
C LYS A 29 -18.28 4.78 17.40
N SER A 30 -18.23 4.49 18.71
CA SER A 30 -17.26 5.09 19.63
C SER A 30 -15.82 4.78 19.23
N VAL A 31 -15.53 3.55 18.81
CA VAL A 31 -14.21 3.13 18.33
C VAL A 31 -13.84 3.85 17.03
N LEU A 32 -14.76 3.94 16.07
CA LEU A 32 -14.51 4.60 14.79
C LEU A 32 -14.25 6.10 14.97
N GLU A 33 -14.96 6.77 15.89
CA GLU A 33 -14.68 8.16 16.25
C GLU A 33 -13.27 8.35 16.84
N LYS A 34 -12.84 7.45 17.73
CA LYS A 34 -11.46 7.47 18.25
C LYS A 34 -10.42 7.25 17.15
N LEU A 35 -10.66 6.32 16.24
CA LEU A 35 -9.76 6.01 15.13
C LEU A 35 -9.61 7.20 14.16
N LYS A 36 -10.67 7.98 13.93
CA LYS A 36 -10.59 9.22 13.12
C LYS A 36 -9.71 10.31 13.73
N ILE A 37 -9.48 10.28 15.05
CA ILE A 37 -8.71 11.30 15.78
C ILE A 37 -7.22 10.92 15.86
N ILE A 38 -6.88 9.63 15.84
CA ILE A 38 -5.51 9.13 16.01
C ILE A 38 -4.93 8.76 14.63
N PRO A 39 -3.70 9.21 14.28
CA PRO A 39 -3.01 8.72 13.09
C PRO A 39 -2.95 7.19 13.12
N ASN A 40 -3.46 6.56 12.07
CA ASN A 40 -3.95 5.18 12.16
C ASN A 40 -2.84 4.13 12.13
N ASP A 41 -2.12 3.97 13.24
CA ASP A 41 -0.99 3.06 13.43
C ASP A 41 -1.34 1.60 13.13
N MET A 42 -2.58 1.17 13.36
CA MET A 42 -2.98 -0.21 13.09
C MET A 42 -2.96 -0.54 11.60
N ILE A 43 -3.52 0.34 10.76
CA ILE A 43 -3.53 0.14 9.31
C ILE A 43 -2.11 0.26 8.77
N MET A 44 -1.36 1.30 9.18
CA MET A 44 0.02 1.48 8.74
C MET A 44 0.92 0.31 9.13
N ARG A 45 0.75 -0.26 10.34
CA ARG A 45 1.49 -1.45 10.77
C ARG A 45 1.17 -2.66 9.89
N LYS A 46 -0.11 -2.92 9.60
CA LYS A 46 -0.49 -4.04 8.72
C LYS A 46 0.05 -3.85 7.30
N LEU A 47 -0.06 -2.64 6.74
CA LEU A 47 0.49 -2.33 5.42
C LEU A 47 2.01 -2.57 5.39
N ARG A 48 2.72 -2.15 6.44
CA ARG A 48 4.16 -2.41 6.59
C ARG A 48 4.48 -3.89 6.71
N THR A 49 3.69 -4.67 7.45
CA THR A 49 3.86 -6.14 7.48
C THR A 49 3.71 -6.74 6.09
N ASN A 50 2.65 -6.40 5.35
CA ASN A 50 2.47 -6.90 4.00
C ASN A 50 3.60 -6.48 3.05
N PHE A 51 4.16 -5.27 3.21
CA PHE A 51 5.34 -4.84 2.48
C PHE A 51 6.58 -5.67 2.85
N ASN A 52 6.81 -5.93 4.14
CA ASN A 52 7.96 -6.68 4.62
C ASN A 52 7.97 -8.14 4.10
N ASP A 53 6.79 -8.71 3.85
CA ASP A 53 6.59 -10.07 3.32
C ASP A 53 6.88 -10.18 1.81
N LEU A 54 7.12 -9.06 1.11
CA LEU A 54 7.52 -9.05 -0.30
C LEU A 54 8.99 -9.44 -0.47
N ASP A 55 9.36 -9.96 -1.65
CA ASP A 55 10.75 -10.29 -1.95
C ASP A 55 11.61 -9.02 -2.09
N ASP A 56 12.79 -9.03 -1.47
CA ASP A 56 13.73 -7.89 -1.47
C ASP A 56 14.30 -7.59 -2.86
N TYR A 57 14.41 -8.61 -3.72
CA TYR A 57 14.97 -8.49 -5.07
C TYR A 57 13.88 -8.54 -6.16
N GLY A 58 12.65 -8.87 -5.80
CA GLY A 58 11.47 -8.94 -6.67
C GLY A 58 10.51 -7.77 -6.45
N GLU A 59 9.51 -7.96 -5.60
CA GLU A 59 8.36 -7.04 -5.55
C GLU A 59 8.57 -5.78 -4.72
N LYS A 60 9.49 -5.76 -3.74
CA LYS A 60 9.77 -4.52 -2.97
C LYS A 60 10.29 -3.38 -3.84
N PRO A 61 11.31 -3.57 -4.71
CA PRO A 61 11.75 -2.54 -5.65
C PRO A 61 10.62 -2.04 -6.55
N ILE A 62 9.74 -2.93 -7.01
CA ILE A 62 8.59 -2.58 -7.86
C ILE A 62 7.59 -1.72 -7.08
N PHE A 63 7.23 -2.12 -5.86
CA PHE A 63 6.34 -1.35 -5.00
C PHE A 63 6.85 0.07 -4.75
N LEU A 64 8.14 0.22 -4.41
CA LEU A 64 8.74 1.53 -4.14
C LEU A 64 8.81 2.41 -5.40
N SER A 65 9.09 1.81 -6.55
CA SER A 65 9.09 2.51 -7.84
C SER A 65 7.68 2.98 -8.22
N VAL A 66 6.67 2.13 -8.03
CA VAL A 66 5.27 2.52 -8.23
C VAL A 66 4.85 3.63 -7.28
N ALA A 67 5.22 3.55 -6.00
CA ALA A 67 4.85 4.54 -4.99
C ALA A 67 5.42 5.95 -5.26
N THR A 68 6.41 6.07 -6.15
CA THR A 68 7.15 7.31 -6.41
C THR A 68 7.08 7.82 -7.84
N LEU A 69 7.14 6.94 -8.84
CA LEU A 69 7.37 7.32 -10.23
C LEU A 69 6.21 6.98 -11.16
N PHE A 70 5.58 5.82 -10.95
CA PHE A 70 4.69 5.23 -11.98
C PHE A 70 3.20 5.41 -11.72
N ILE A 71 2.81 6.20 -10.70
CA ILE A 71 1.40 6.49 -10.42
C ILE A 71 0.76 7.21 -11.61
N GLY A 72 -0.35 6.65 -12.11
CA GLY A 72 -1.14 7.21 -13.20
C GLY A 72 -0.60 6.88 -14.60
N MET A 73 0.54 6.20 -14.70
CA MET A 73 1.08 5.70 -15.97
C MET A 73 0.35 4.44 -16.42
N ASP A 74 0.33 4.21 -17.74
CA ASP A 74 -0.15 2.96 -18.31
C ASP A 74 0.78 1.80 -17.92
N LYS A 75 0.20 0.67 -17.52
CA LYS A 75 0.94 -0.51 -17.06
C LYS A 75 1.87 -1.04 -18.15
N ASP A 76 1.41 -1.12 -19.39
CA ASP A 76 2.17 -1.71 -20.49
C ASP A 76 3.33 -0.81 -20.89
N ASP A 77 3.13 0.52 -20.83
CA ASP A 77 4.20 1.50 -21.05
C ASP A 77 5.32 1.36 -20.01
N VAL A 78 4.98 1.17 -18.73
CA VAL A 78 5.97 0.98 -17.65
C VAL A 78 6.76 -0.32 -17.87
N ILE A 79 6.07 -1.42 -18.18
CA ILE A 79 6.69 -2.72 -18.48
C ILE A 79 7.63 -2.61 -19.68
N HIS A 80 7.21 -1.90 -20.74
CA HIS A 80 8.03 -1.70 -21.93
C HIS A 80 9.25 -0.84 -21.66
N THR A 81 9.09 0.27 -20.93
CA THR A 81 10.15 1.24 -20.63
C THR A 81 11.30 0.63 -19.84
N LEU A 82 11.00 -0.29 -18.92
CA LEU A 82 12.00 -0.90 -18.05
C LEU A 82 12.71 -2.12 -18.69
N ASN A 83 12.30 -2.53 -19.90
CA ASN A 83 12.89 -3.63 -20.69
C ASN A 83 13.07 -4.96 -19.91
N ASP A 84 12.33 -5.14 -18.83
CA ASP A 84 12.36 -6.33 -17.95
C ASP A 84 10.96 -6.93 -17.83
N SER A 85 10.41 -7.27 -19.00
CA SER A 85 8.96 -7.41 -19.19
C SER A 85 8.30 -8.49 -18.33
N ARG A 86 8.97 -9.63 -18.12
CA ARG A 86 8.35 -10.79 -17.45
C ARG A 86 8.34 -10.64 -15.94
N PHE A 87 9.44 -10.17 -15.34
CA PHE A 87 9.55 -10.06 -13.89
C PHE A 87 8.70 -8.89 -13.36
N LEU A 88 8.63 -7.79 -14.12
CA LEU A 88 7.80 -6.65 -13.77
C LEU A 88 6.31 -6.95 -13.87
N ASP A 89 5.86 -7.64 -14.93
CA ASP A 89 4.45 -8.00 -15.07
C ASP A 89 3.96 -8.94 -13.96
N ILE A 90 4.77 -9.95 -13.62
CA ILE A 90 4.49 -10.86 -12.50
C ILE A 90 4.47 -10.08 -11.18
N GLY A 91 5.45 -9.20 -10.95
CA GLY A 91 5.52 -8.40 -9.74
C GLY A 91 4.34 -7.44 -9.57
N ILE A 92 3.92 -6.74 -10.62
CA ILE A 92 2.74 -5.86 -10.59
C ILE A 92 1.48 -6.68 -10.30
N THR A 93 1.32 -7.84 -10.95
CA THR A 93 0.18 -8.74 -10.73
C THR A 93 0.13 -9.22 -9.27
N PHE A 94 1.27 -9.63 -8.71
CA PHE A 94 1.35 -10.04 -7.31
C PHE A 94 1.03 -8.91 -6.33
N LEU A 95 1.50 -7.68 -6.63
CA LEU A 95 1.16 -6.50 -5.83
C LEU A 95 -0.34 -6.17 -5.91
N GLU A 96 -1.00 -6.40 -7.04
CA GLU A 96 -2.44 -6.26 -7.19
C GLU A 96 -3.21 -7.30 -6.37
N GLU A 97 -2.82 -8.57 -6.42
CA GLU A 97 -3.39 -9.65 -5.60
C GLU A 97 -3.30 -9.35 -4.09
N LYS A 98 -2.21 -8.69 -3.66
CA LYS A 98 -1.98 -8.26 -2.27
C LYS A 98 -2.70 -6.94 -1.93
N SER A 99 -3.46 -6.37 -2.86
CA SER A 99 -4.10 -5.05 -2.73
C SER A 99 -3.12 -3.91 -2.41
N LEU A 100 -1.86 -4.04 -2.87
CA LEU A 100 -0.81 -3.03 -2.71
C LEU A 100 -0.69 -2.11 -3.93
N VAL A 101 -1.22 -2.54 -5.07
CA VAL A 101 -1.38 -1.76 -6.31
C VAL A 101 -2.78 -2.07 -6.87
N THR A 102 -3.31 -1.21 -7.72
CA THR A 102 -4.55 -1.44 -8.45
C THR A 102 -4.36 -0.97 -9.88
N ILE A 103 -4.80 -1.75 -10.86
CA ILE A 103 -4.88 -1.29 -12.25
C ILE A 103 -6.30 -0.81 -12.51
N ASP A 104 -6.45 0.46 -12.92
CA ASP A 104 -7.77 1.00 -13.21
C ASP A 104 -8.31 0.51 -14.57
N SER A 105 -9.59 0.79 -14.84
CA SER A 105 -10.25 0.41 -16.11
C SER A 105 -9.57 0.96 -17.38
N LYS A 106 -8.62 1.89 -17.26
CA LYS A 106 -7.84 2.47 -18.36
C LYS A 106 -6.41 1.93 -18.39
N ASN A 107 -6.16 0.80 -17.74
CA ASN A 107 -4.84 0.17 -17.61
C ASN A 107 -3.81 1.02 -16.86
N ARG A 108 -4.24 1.99 -16.04
CA ARG A 108 -3.31 2.86 -15.32
C ARG A 108 -3.00 2.32 -13.94
N ILE A 109 -1.73 2.42 -13.56
CA ILE A 109 -1.26 2.06 -12.24
C ILE A 109 -1.79 3.06 -11.21
N VAL A 110 -2.56 2.58 -10.26
CA VAL A 110 -3.11 3.34 -9.13
C VAL A 110 -2.59 2.74 -7.83
N MET A 111 -2.26 3.60 -6.87
CA MET A 111 -1.87 3.18 -5.53
C MET A 111 -2.61 4.02 -4.49
N HIS A 112 -3.17 3.37 -3.48
CA HIS A 112 -3.89 4.04 -2.41
C HIS A 112 -2.99 5.02 -1.64
N THR A 113 -3.51 6.15 -1.19
CA THR A 113 -2.72 7.23 -0.55
C THR A 113 -1.92 6.76 0.67
N LEU A 114 -2.45 5.81 1.45
CA LEU A 114 -1.74 5.19 2.58
C LEU A 114 -0.53 4.36 2.13
N LEU A 115 -0.65 3.63 1.02
CA LEU A 115 0.44 2.83 0.47
C LEU A 115 1.54 3.72 -0.12
N GLN A 116 1.15 4.80 -0.78
CA GLN A 116 2.11 5.82 -1.23
C GLN A 116 2.84 6.46 -0.04
N ALA A 117 2.11 6.77 1.05
CA ALA A 117 2.72 7.33 2.26
C ALA A 117 3.70 6.34 2.90
N LEU A 118 3.34 5.05 2.95
CA LEU A 118 4.24 3.99 3.41
C LEU A 118 5.51 3.90 2.54
N GLY A 119 5.36 3.88 1.21
CA GLY A 119 6.51 3.83 0.29
C GLY A 119 7.45 5.03 0.47
N ARG A 120 6.90 6.24 0.56
CA ARG A 120 7.68 7.46 0.84
C ARG A 120 8.42 7.39 2.17
N GLU A 121 7.77 6.89 3.21
CA GLU A 121 8.39 6.73 4.53
C GLU A 121 9.52 5.70 4.52
N ILE A 122 9.37 4.57 3.81
CA ILE A 122 10.42 3.56 3.65
C ILE A 122 11.63 4.16 2.92
N ILE A 123 11.42 4.86 1.80
CA ILE A 123 12.49 5.50 1.04
C ILE A 123 13.21 6.55 1.88
N ARG A 124 12.46 7.34 2.66
CA ARG A 124 13.04 8.32 3.59
C ARG A 124 13.93 7.65 4.64
N GLN A 125 13.51 6.51 5.18
CA GLN A 125 14.31 5.73 6.14
C GLN A 125 15.59 5.19 5.48
N GLN A 126 15.48 4.58 4.30
CA GLN A 126 16.63 4.08 3.54
C GLN A 126 17.62 5.18 3.17
N SER A 127 17.13 6.37 2.82
CA SER A 127 17.96 7.52 2.46
C SER A 127 18.68 8.14 3.68
N GLY A 128 18.07 8.04 4.87
CA GLY A 128 18.66 8.54 6.12
C GLY A 128 19.72 7.62 6.72
N ASP A 129 19.64 6.31 6.47
CA ASP A 129 20.66 5.33 6.91
C ASP A 129 21.99 5.46 6.14
N MET A 130 21.99 6.07 4.94
CA MET A 130 23.20 6.34 4.16
C MET A 130 24.09 7.46 4.74
N THR A 131 23.67 8.14 5.82
CA THR A 131 24.45 9.19 6.50
C THR A 131 25.29 8.70 7.69
N GLN A 132 25.39 7.39 7.91
CA GLN A 132 26.25 6.77 8.94
C GLN A 132 27.25 5.77 8.35
N VAL A 133 27.86 6.08 7.20
CA VAL A 133 29.13 5.47 6.78
C VAL A 133 30.00 6.56 6.17
N CYS A 134 30.71 7.29 7.02
CA CYS A 134 31.92 8.04 6.70
C CYS A 134 32.93 7.80 7.82
#